data_AF-A0A3R7YWK9-F1
#
_entry.id   AF-A0A3R7YWK9-F1
#
_cell.length_a   1.000
_cell.length_b   1.000
_cell.length_c   1.000
_cell.angle_alpha   90.00
_cell.angle_beta   90.00
_cell.angle_gamma   90.00
#
_symmetry.space_group_name_H-M   'P 1'
#
loop_
_entity.id
_entity.type
_entity.pdbx_description
1 polymer ?
#
loop_
_entity_poly.entity_id
_entity_poly.type
_entity_poly.pdbx_seq_one_letter_code
_entity_poly.pdbx_strand_id
1 'polypeptide(L)'
;MYRDIATIVADKCVNPTSNRPYPYTVIERVMKEIHYAVIPNRSAKQQALELIKRLPEHIPLARAKMKIQIMTPASGVQAIKTELLKEGAEIVEQTGSDTVRMVVLITPGSYRIVNSLIQEHTAGHGSLEVIDLKSHQEGEHTIDDEILQKTERLGLSSTPAASEPAPAVATAVASKSKNKRPCSTCGGDFSADINIYREHFRSEWHRYNLKRKSKKQPVINEEEFNELDAEDVEAFFTSMT
;
A
#
# COMPACT_ATOMS: atom_id res chain seq x y z
N MET A 1 -0.03 -22.88 -6.07
CA MET A 1 1.44 -22.75 -6.01
C MET A 1 1.96 -21.35 -6.37
N TYR A 2 1.70 -20.81 -7.57
CA TYR A 2 2.08 -19.41 -7.90
C TYR A 2 1.50 -18.40 -6.90
N ARG A 3 0.19 -18.51 -6.64
CA ARG A 3 -0.50 -17.70 -5.65
C ARG A 3 0.13 -17.79 -4.27
N ASP A 4 0.43 -19.01 -3.82
CA ASP A 4 1.03 -19.24 -2.49
C ASP A 4 2.42 -18.60 -2.37
N ILE A 5 3.24 -18.69 -3.43
CA ILE A 5 4.56 -18.05 -3.49
C ILE A 5 4.39 -16.53 -3.42
N ALA A 6 3.51 -15.96 -4.26
CA ALA A 6 3.26 -14.52 -4.30
C ALA A 6 2.72 -13.99 -2.96
N THR A 7 1.81 -14.71 -2.33
CA THR A 7 1.28 -14.38 -0.99
C THR A 7 2.37 -14.41 0.07
N ILE A 8 3.28 -15.40 0.05
CA ILE A 8 4.39 -15.47 1.01
C ILE A 8 5.36 -14.29 0.82
N VAL A 9 5.60 -13.86 -0.41
CA VAL A 9 6.46 -12.70 -0.69
C VAL A 9 5.77 -11.41 -0.25
N ALA A 10 4.49 -11.22 -0.57
CA ALA A 10 3.70 -10.07 -0.14
C ALA A 10 3.71 -9.89 1.38
N ASP A 11 3.60 -10.99 2.11
CA ASP A 11 3.56 -11.02 3.57
C ASP A 11 4.91 -10.73 4.25
N LYS A 12 6.03 -10.88 3.52
CA LYS A 12 7.39 -10.78 4.09
C LYS A 12 8.22 -9.63 3.54
N CYS A 13 7.73 -8.97 2.50
CA CYS A 13 8.46 -7.96 1.77
C CYS A 13 7.64 -6.69 1.63
N VAL A 14 8.34 -5.57 1.61
CA VAL A 14 7.78 -4.23 1.52
C VAL A 14 8.56 -3.42 0.50
N ASN A 15 7.95 -2.36 0.01
CA ASN A 15 8.67 -1.34 -0.73
C ASN A 15 9.56 -0.55 0.26
N PRO A 16 10.89 -0.45 0.02
CA PRO A 16 11.80 0.25 0.91
C PRO A 16 11.50 1.76 1.05
N THR A 17 10.85 2.37 0.06
CA THR A 17 10.55 3.81 0.08
C THR A 17 9.30 4.12 0.91
N SER A 18 8.25 3.33 0.77
CA SER A 18 6.97 3.55 1.45
C SER A 18 6.83 2.77 2.76
N ASN A 19 7.65 1.74 2.98
CA ASN A 19 7.48 0.72 4.02
C ASN A 19 6.07 0.07 4.03
N ARG A 20 5.46 -0.06 2.85
CA ARG A 20 4.16 -0.74 2.65
C ARG A 20 4.35 -2.05 1.87
N PRO A 21 3.59 -3.11 2.22
CA PRO A 21 3.60 -4.35 1.46
C PRO A 21 2.94 -4.17 0.09
N TYR A 22 3.44 -4.92 -0.90
CA TYR A 22 2.79 -5.01 -2.20
C TYR A 22 1.64 -6.01 -2.16
N PRO A 23 0.55 -5.73 -2.90
CA PRO A 23 -0.49 -6.72 -3.10
C PRO A 23 0.04 -7.96 -3.80
N TYR A 24 -0.45 -9.14 -3.42
CA TYR A 24 0.01 -10.41 -4.00
C TYR A 24 -0.23 -10.46 -5.52
N THR A 25 -1.24 -9.73 -6.03
CA THR A 25 -1.57 -9.65 -7.46
C THR A 25 -0.50 -8.94 -8.27
N VAL A 26 0.15 -7.92 -7.71
CA VAL A 26 1.27 -7.21 -8.35
C VAL A 26 2.49 -8.11 -8.38
N ILE A 27 2.79 -8.81 -7.28
CA ILE A 27 3.89 -9.78 -7.24
C ILE A 27 3.63 -10.92 -8.23
N GLU A 28 2.41 -11.43 -8.34
CA GLU A 28 2.04 -12.46 -9.30
C GLU A 28 2.20 -11.98 -10.75
N ARG A 29 1.86 -10.72 -11.06
CA ARG A 29 2.08 -10.12 -12.37
C ARG A 29 3.57 -10.07 -12.70
N VAL A 30 4.38 -9.54 -11.78
CA VAL A 30 5.84 -9.46 -11.95
C VAL A 30 6.45 -10.85 -12.12
N MET A 31 6.00 -11.86 -11.36
CA MET A 31 6.43 -13.25 -11.54
C MET A 31 6.17 -13.78 -12.95
N LYS A 32 5.07 -13.39 -13.58
CA LYS A 32 4.73 -13.78 -14.97
C LYS A 32 5.60 -13.04 -15.99
N GLU A 33 5.86 -11.75 -15.75
CA GLU A 33 6.72 -10.91 -16.62
C GLU A 33 8.17 -11.40 -16.63
N ILE A 34 8.70 -11.83 -15.48
CA ILE A 34 10.05 -12.42 -15.39
C ILE A 34 10.09 -13.89 -15.83
N HIS A 35 8.97 -14.45 -16.30
CA HIS A 35 8.81 -15.85 -16.66
C HIS A 35 9.32 -16.82 -15.59
N TYR A 36 9.03 -16.54 -14.31
CA TYR A 36 9.48 -17.37 -13.20
C TYR A 36 8.85 -18.77 -13.30
N ALA A 37 9.66 -19.81 -13.46
CA ALA A 37 9.16 -21.19 -13.54
C ALA A 37 9.00 -21.82 -12.14
N VAL A 38 7.76 -22.17 -11.77
CA VAL A 38 7.46 -22.81 -10.49
C VAL A 38 7.76 -24.31 -10.54
N ILE A 39 8.48 -24.81 -9.53
CA ILE A 39 8.91 -26.21 -9.44
C ILE A 39 7.98 -26.98 -8.48
N PRO A 40 7.12 -27.92 -8.93
CA PRO A 40 6.14 -28.58 -8.07
C PRO A 40 6.73 -29.36 -6.89
N ASN A 41 7.94 -29.90 -7.06
CA ASN A 41 8.62 -30.72 -6.05
C ASN A 41 9.27 -29.93 -4.91
N ARG A 42 9.26 -28.59 -4.96
CA ARG A 42 9.83 -27.73 -3.90
C ARG A 42 8.72 -27.02 -3.14
N SER A 43 8.91 -26.82 -1.84
CA SER A 43 7.92 -26.07 -1.05
C SER A 43 7.77 -24.61 -1.54
N ALA A 44 6.56 -24.06 -1.43
CA ALA A 44 6.30 -22.65 -1.77
C ALA A 44 7.20 -21.68 -0.97
N LYS A 45 7.55 -22.04 0.28
CA LYS A 45 8.43 -21.24 1.14
C LYS A 45 9.86 -21.15 0.61
N GLN A 46 10.42 -22.27 0.14
CA GLN A 46 11.77 -22.28 -0.46
C GLN A 46 11.79 -21.46 -1.76
N GLN A 47 10.77 -21.62 -2.61
CA GLN A 47 10.65 -20.87 -3.86
C GLN A 47 10.46 -19.37 -3.61
N ALA A 48 9.67 -18.98 -2.62
CA ALA A 48 9.52 -17.58 -2.23
C ALA A 48 10.85 -16.96 -1.77
N LEU A 49 11.67 -17.68 -1.00
CA LEU A 49 12.99 -17.18 -0.57
C LEU A 49 13.97 -17.00 -1.74
N GLU A 50 13.88 -17.85 -2.77
CA GLU A 50 14.66 -17.70 -3.99
C GLU A 50 14.15 -16.50 -4.82
N LEU A 51 12.83 -16.37 -4.94
CA LEU A 51 12.18 -15.27 -5.65
C LEU A 51 12.51 -13.91 -5.05
N ILE A 52 12.52 -13.77 -3.72
CA ILE A 52 12.86 -12.53 -3.00
C ILE A 52 14.26 -12.01 -3.37
N LYS A 53 15.19 -12.89 -3.77
CA LYS A 53 16.53 -12.48 -4.20
C LYS A 53 16.57 -11.95 -5.63
N ARG A 54 15.64 -12.39 -6.49
CA ARG A 54 15.59 -12.03 -7.92
C ARG A 54 14.65 -10.86 -8.20
N LEU A 55 13.56 -10.72 -7.43
CA LEU A 55 12.57 -9.66 -7.60
C LEU A 55 13.11 -8.22 -7.51
N PRO A 56 14.13 -7.91 -6.68
CA PRO A 56 14.73 -6.57 -6.60
C PRO A 56 15.30 -6.03 -7.92
N GLU A 57 15.58 -6.89 -8.90
CA GLU A 57 16.06 -6.49 -10.22
C GLU A 57 14.97 -5.82 -11.08
N HIS A 58 13.69 -6.07 -10.76
CA HIS A 58 12.54 -5.60 -11.53
C HIS A 58 11.65 -4.61 -10.77
N ILE A 59 11.54 -4.76 -9.45
CA ILE A 59 10.74 -3.87 -8.59
C ILE A 59 11.50 -3.54 -7.29
N PRO A 60 11.35 -2.34 -6.72
CA PRO A 60 11.97 -1.99 -5.44
C PRO A 60 11.33 -2.80 -4.32
N LEU A 61 11.99 -3.88 -3.92
CA LEU A 61 11.52 -4.82 -2.91
C LEU A 61 12.61 -5.05 -1.86
N ALA A 62 12.26 -4.84 -0.60
CA ALA A 62 13.11 -5.20 0.53
C ALA A 62 12.35 -6.16 1.46
N ARG A 63 13.10 -6.97 2.22
CA ARG A 63 12.48 -7.81 3.26
C ARG A 63 12.05 -6.91 4.41
N ALA A 64 10.85 -7.15 4.95
CA ALA A 64 10.33 -6.36 6.07
C ALA A 64 11.30 -6.46 7.26
N LYS A 65 11.56 -5.32 7.90
CA LYS A 65 12.35 -5.26 9.13
C LYS A 65 11.54 -5.90 10.27
N MET A 66 12.26 -6.42 11.26
CA MET A 66 11.71 -6.91 12.52
C MET A 66 12.09 -5.97 13.65
N LYS A 67 11.17 -5.76 14.59
CA LYS A 67 11.36 -4.95 15.78
C LYS A 67 11.85 -5.86 16.89
N ILE A 68 13.09 -5.65 17.31
CA ILE A 68 13.71 -6.35 18.42
C ILE A 68 13.95 -5.39 19.58
N GLN A 69 13.94 -5.96 20.77
CA GLN A 69 14.35 -5.31 21.99
C GLN A 69 15.65 -5.93 22.44
N ILE A 70 16.61 -5.09 22.79
CA ILE A 70 17.89 -5.48 23.33
C ILE A 70 17.99 -4.87 24.72
N MET A 71 18.31 -5.69 25.72
CA MET A 71 18.67 -5.24 27.06
C MET A 71 20.15 -5.51 27.28
N THR A 72 20.93 -4.46 27.54
CA THR A 72 22.37 -4.56 27.75
C THR A 72 22.82 -3.65 28.89
N PRO A 73 23.85 -4.02 29.67
CA PRO A 73 24.48 -3.08 30.62
C PRO A 73 25.10 -1.88 29.88
N ALA A 74 25.20 -0.73 30.56
CA ALA A 74 25.70 0.52 29.97
C ALA A 74 27.11 0.42 29.35
N SER A 75 27.94 -0.52 29.81
CA SER A 75 29.30 -0.75 29.32
C SER A 75 29.39 -1.18 27.85
N GLY A 76 28.41 -1.94 27.35
CA GLY A 76 28.43 -2.51 26.00
C GLY A 76 27.68 -1.69 24.94
N VAL A 77 26.94 -0.65 25.35
CA VAL A 77 25.96 0.03 24.50
C VAL A 77 26.60 0.71 23.29
N GLN A 78 27.75 1.38 23.47
CA GLN A 78 28.37 2.11 22.37
C GLN A 78 28.91 1.17 21.28
N ALA A 79 29.55 0.06 21.68
CA ALA A 79 30.04 -0.95 20.74
C ALA A 79 28.88 -1.60 19.95
N ILE A 80 27.81 -1.98 20.66
CA ILE A 80 26.62 -2.57 20.05
C ILE A 80 25.95 -1.57 19.09
N LYS A 81 25.84 -0.29 19.48
CA LYS A 81 25.27 0.77 18.65
C LYS A 81 26.06 0.98 17.35
N THR A 82 27.38 0.99 17.42
CA THR A 82 28.23 1.14 16.24
C THR A 82 28.05 -0.04 15.27
N GLU A 83 28.00 -1.26 15.78
CA GLU A 83 27.88 -2.45 14.93
C GLU A 83 26.46 -2.62 14.36
N LEU A 84 25.43 -2.30 15.15
CA LEU A 84 24.05 -2.22 14.68
C LEU A 84 23.94 -1.26 13.49
N LEU A 85 24.63 -0.12 13.54
CA LEU A 85 24.62 0.85 12.44
C LEU A 85 25.33 0.31 11.19
N LYS A 86 26.41 -0.49 11.34
CA LYS A 86 27.07 -1.16 10.21
C LYS A 86 26.17 -2.19 9.54
N GLU A 87 25.37 -2.91 10.32
CA GLU A 87 24.39 -3.89 9.82
C GLU A 87 23.11 -3.24 9.26
N GLY A 88 23.03 -1.89 9.23
CA GLY A 88 21.89 -1.15 8.70
C GLY A 88 20.66 -1.16 9.63
N ALA A 89 20.86 -1.40 10.92
CA ALA A 89 19.81 -1.37 11.92
C ALA A 89 19.44 0.06 12.31
N GLU A 90 18.17 0.28 12.60
CA GLU A 90 17.62 1.59 12.94
C GLU A 90 17.11 1.57 14.38
N ILE A 91 17.61 2.48 15.22
CA ILE A 91 17.28 2.53 16.65
C ILE A 91 16.08 3.44 16.83
N VAL A 92 14.99 2.89 17.34
CA VAL A 92 13.70 3.58 17.54
C VAL A 92 13.68 4.27 18.90
N GLU A 93 14.07 3.55 19.95
CA GLU A 93 14.03 4.03 21.33
C GLU A 93 15.24 3.50 22.11
N GLN A 94 15.72 4.29 23.06
CA GLN A 94 16.74 3.89 24.04
C GLN A 94 16.35 4.46 25.40
N THR A 95 16.28 3.61 26.43
CA THR A 95 15.86 4.00 27.79
C THR A 95 16.65 3.24 28.84
N GLY A 96 17.02 3.92 29.92
CA GLY A 96 17.72 3.34 31.07
C GLY A 96 19.13 3.90 31.27
N SER A 97 19.59 3.94 32.53
CA SER A 97 20.91 4.46 32.93
C SER A 97 21.92 3.34 33.19
N ASP A 98 21.56 2.35 34.00
CA ASP A 98 22.45 1.25 34.41
C ASP A 98 22.28 0.01 33.49
N THR A 99 21.02 -0.37 33.26
CA THR A 99 20.61 -1.31 32.21
C THR A 99 19.89 -0.54 31.10
N VAL A 100 20.41 -0.64 29.89
CA VAL A 100 19.88 0.07 28.73
C VAL A 100 18.99 -0.87 27.93
N ARG A 101 17.73 -0.49 27.81
CA ARG A 101 16.76 -1.09 26.90
C ARG A 101 16.77 -0.29 25.60
N MET A 102 17.05 -0.95 24.49
CA MET A 102 16.98 -0.35 23.15
C MET A 102 16.03 -1.14 22.25
N VAL A 103 15.22 -0.42 21.50
CA VAL A 103 14.28 -0.96 20.51
C VAL A 103 14.83 -0.66 19.14
N VAL A 104 15.05 -1.69 18.33
CA VAL A 104 15.79 -1.60 17.07
C VAL A 104 15.04 -2.33 15.96
N LEU A 105 15.00 -1.74 14.77
CA LEU A 105 14.51 -2.35 13.55
C LEU A 105 15.69 -2.96 12.80
N ILE A 106 15.66 -4.28 12.61
CA ILE A 106 16.71 -5.05 11.93
C ILE A 106 16.17 -5.87 10.76
N THR A 107 17.03 -6.19 9.80
CA THR A 107 16.69 -7.17 8.77
C THR A 107 16.77 -8.58 9.37
N PRO A 108 15.82 -9.49 9.09
CA PRO A 108 15.81 -10.84 9.66
C PRO A 108 17.03 -11.71 9.32
N GLY A 109 17.81 -11.37 8.29
CA GLY A 109 19.09 -12.02 7.99
C GLY A 109 20.17 -11.73 9.03
N SER A 110 20.21 -10.50 9.54
CA SER A 110 21.22 -10.02 10.49
C SER A 110 20.93 -10.42 11.95
N TYR A 111 19.74 -10.99 12.24
CA TYR A 111 19.37 -11.42 13.60
C TYR A 111 20.42 -12.29 14.26
N ARG A 112 21.00 -13.25 13.52
CA ARG A 112 22.02 -14.16 14.06
C ARG A 112 23.31 -13.43 14.43
N ILE A 113 23.72 -12.47 13.61
CA ILE A 113 24.92 -11.65 13.81
C ILE A 113 24.74 -10.78 15.05
N VAL A 114 23.61 -10.07 15.14
CA VAL A 114 23.26 -9.21 16.28
C VAL A 114 23.18 -10.00 17.58
N ASN A 115 22.60 -11.20 17.57
CA ASN A 115 22.52 -12.04 18.76
C ASN A 115 23.92 -12.47 19.27
N SER A 116 24.80 -12.90 18.37
CA SER A 116 26.19 -13.26 18.74
C SER A 116 26.95 -12.05 19.28
N LEU A 117 26.79 -10.89 18.64
CA LEU A 117 27.43 -9.63 19.05
C LEU A 117 27.04 -9.22 20.47
N ILE A 118 25.75 -9.31 20.80
CA ILE A 118 25.26 -8.95 22.14
C ILE A 118 25.90 -9.87 23.18
N GLN A 119 25.93 -11.18 22.92
CA GLN A 119 26.52 -12.14 23.85
C GLN A 119 28.02 -11.88 24.09
N GLU A 120 28.77 -11.55 23.03
CA GLU A 120 30.20 -11.26 23.10
C GLU A 120 30.49 -9.96 23.89
N HIS A 121 29.80 -8.86 23.56
CA HIS A 121 30.06 -7.56 24.19
C HIS A 121 29.46 -7.39 25.58
N THR A 122 28.54 -8.27 25.99
CA THR A 122 27.93 -8.23 27.32
C THR A 122 28.34 -9.40 28.22
N ALA A 123 29.28 -10.24 27.78
CA ALA A 123 29.70 -11.45 28.51
C ALA A 123 28.51 -12.32 28.98
N GLY A 124 27.43 -12.36 28.18
CA GLY A 124 26.20 -13.10 28.49
C GLY A 124 25.17 -12.38 29.38
N HIS A 125 25.42 -11.13 29.79
CA HIS A 125 24.44 -10.34 30.57
C HIS A 125 23.41 -9.59 29.72
N GLY A 126 23.55 -9.60 28.39
CA GLY A 126 22.60 -9.01 27.47
C GLY A 126 21.52 -10.00 27.03
N SER A 127 20.26 -9.55 26.97
CA SER A 127 19.15 -10.33 26.41
C SER A 127 18.59 -9.65 25.15
N LEU A 128 18.13 -10.48 24.21
CA LEU A 128 17.46 -10.05 22.99
C LEU A 128 16.08 -10.68 22.93
N GLU A 129 15.05 -9.86 22.81
CA GLU A 129 13.65 -10.25 22.69
C GLU A 129 13.08 -9.76 21.34
N VAL A 130 12.25 -10.57 20.70
CA VAL A 130 11.56 -10.16 19.46
C VAL A 130 10.22 -9.56 19.85
N ILE A 131 10.02 -8.27 19.59
CA ILE A 131 8.74 -7.59 19.84
C ILE A 131 7.79 -7.87 18.68
N ASP A 132 8.27 -7.63 17.46
CA ASP A 132 7.44 -7.75 16.25
C ASP A 132 8.26 -8.35 15.10
N LEU A 133 7.65 -9.29 14.40
CA LEU A 133 8.24 -9.99 13.27
C LEU A 133 8.14 -9.19 11.97
N LYS A 134 7.21 -8.25 11.88
CA LYS A 134 6.88 -7.51 10.65
C LYS A 134 6.54 -6.05 10.93
N SER A 135 7.57 -5.21 11.03
CA SER A 135 7.35 -3.77 11.14
C SER A 135 7.12 -3.16 9.75
N HIS A 136 5.86 -2.93 9.37
CA HIS A 136 5.50 -2.15 8.18
C HIS A 136 4.36 -1.19 8.54
N GLN A 137 4.19 -0.10 7.78
CA GLN A 137 3.06 0.79 7.99
C GLN A 137 1.76 0.07 7.60
N GLU A 138 0.69 0.29 8.36
CA GLU A 138 -0.63 -0.29 8.05
C GLU A 138 -1.14 0.27 6.71
N GLY A 139 -1.46 -0.66 5.80
CA GLY A 139 -2.02 -0.39 4.47
C GLY A 139 -1.21 -1.03 3.34
N GLU A 140 -1.91 -1.76 2.48
CA GLU A 140 -1.40 -2.33 1.23
C GLU A 140 -1.21 -1.21 0.21
N HIS A 141 -0.24 -1.32 -0.69
CA HIS A 141 -0.22 -0.47 -1.88
C HIS A 141 -1.50 -0.74 -2.69
N THR A 142 -2.50 0.13 -2.53
CA THR A 142 -3.75 0.04 -3.26
C THR A 142 -3.48 0.26 -4.74
N ILE A 143 -4.28 -0.38 -5.59
CA ILE A 143 -4.24 -0.22 -7.06
C ILE A 143 -4.34 1.27 -7.43
N ASP A 144 -4.97 2.07 -6.58
CA ASP A 144 -5.07 3.53 -6.66
C ASP A 144 -3.69 4.24 -6.62
N ASP A 145 -2.72 3.74 -5.85
CA ASP A 145 -1.36 4.28 -5.81
C ASP A 145 -0.60 4.00 -7.12
N GLU A 146 -0.82 2.83 -7.74
CA GLU A 146 -0.28 2.51 -9.07
C GLU A 146 -0.90 3.38 -10.16
N ILE A 147 -2.21 3.69 -10.05
CA ILE A 147 -2.90 4.59 -10.96
C ILE A 147 -2.31 6.00 -10.86
N LEU A 148 -2.08 6.51 -9.65
CA LEU A 148 -1.45 7.82 -9.42
C LEU A 148 -0.05 7.89 -10.05
N GLN A 149 0.79 6.89 -9.81
CA GLN A 149 2.15 6.84 -10.37
C GLN A 149 2.16 6.72 -11.90
N LYS A 150 1.16 6.02 -12.48
CA LYS A 150 1.01 5.89 -13.93
C LYS A 150 0.43 7.16 -14.57
N THR A 151 -0.45 7.89 -13.87
CA THR A 151 -0.93 9.20 -14.32
C THR A 151 0.16 10.26 -14.30
N GLU A 152 1.09 10.21 -13.34
CA GLU A 152 2.28 11.08 -13.32
C GLU A 152 3.24 10.74 -14.46
N ARG A 153 3.50 9.45 -14.72
CA ARG A 153 4.36 9.01 -15.84
C ARG A 153 3.80 9.31 -17.22
N LEU A 154 2.49 9.41 -17.38
CA LEU A 154 1.82 9.76 -18.64
C LEU A 154 1.65 11.28 -18.83
N GLY A 155 2.16 12.10 -17.91
CA GLY A 155 2.23 13.55 -18.10
C GLY A 155 0.87 14.25 -18.25
N LEU A 156 -0.20 13.69 -17.66
CA LEU A 156 -1.54 14.27 -17.72
C LEU A 156 -1.81 15.29 -16.58
N SER A 157 -0.79 16.01 -16.14
CA SER A 157 -0.97 17.20 -15.27
C SER A 157 -0.97 18.45 -16.16
N SER A 158 -2.13 18.80 -16.69
CA SER A 158 -2.36 20.12 -17.27
C SER A 158 -2.67 21.10 -16.14
N THR A 159 -1.63 21.72 -15.57
CA THR A 159 -1.76 22.99 -14.84
C THR A 159 -1.20 24.08 -15.73
N PRO A 160 -1.98 25.10 -16.14
CA PRO A 160 -1.40 26.38 -16.55
C PRO A 160 -1.17 27.24 -15.30
N ALA A 161 0.09 27.61 -15.10
CA ALA A 161 0.53 28.62 -14.15
C ALA A 161 0.18 30.03 -14.66
N ALA A 162 -0.30 30.91 -13.78
CA ALA A 162 -0.20 32.36 -13.94
C ALA A 162 -0.28 33.09 -12.56
N SER A 163 0.91 33.46 -12.06
CA SER A 163 1.29 34.67 -11.29
C SER A 163 0.34 35.38 -10.30
N GLU A 164 0.79 35.44 -9.04
CA GLU A 164 0.45 36.35 -7.90
C GLU A 164 0.86 37.85 -8.13
N PRO A 165 0.58 38.87 -7.24
CA PRO A 165 0.21 38.83 -5.79
C PRO A 165 -0.84 39.85 -5.20
N ALA A 166 -1.46 39.45 -4.06
CA ALA A 166 -1.82 40.16 -2.78
C ALA A 166 -2.74 41.44 -2.73
N PRO A 167 -3.30 41.89 -1.55
CA PRO A 167 -3.36 41.32 -0.17
C PRO A 167 -4.74 41.36 0.57
N ALA A 168 -4.79 40.65 1.73
CA ALA A 168 -5.66 40.79 2.94
C ALA A 168 -7.20 40.62 2.77
N VAL A 169 -7.94 39.87 3.61
CA VAL A 169 -8.11 39.94 5.08
C VAL A 169 -8.59 38.59 5.63
N ALA A 170 -8.18 38.28 6.87
CA ALA A 170 -8.49 37.09 7.63
C ALA A 170 -9.98 36.92 7.98
N THR A 171 -10.48 35.68 7.95
CA THR A 171 -11.28 35.12 9.06
C THR A 171 -11.24 33.59 9.03
N ALA A 172 -10.89 33.00 10.17
CA ALA A 172 -10.90 31.56 10.40
C ALA A 172 -12.33 31.10 10.73
N VAL A 173 -12.80 30.02 10.09
CA VAL A 173 -13.83 29.14 10.65
C VAL A 173 -13.54 27.69 10.21
N ALA A 174 -13.36 26.82 11.20
CA ALA A 174 -13.25 25.38 11.01
C ALA A 174 -14.59 24.78 10.54
N SER A 175 -14.59 23.91 9.51
CA SER A 175 -15.66 22.90 9.32
C SER A 175 -15.35 21.87 8.22
N LYS A 176 -15.15 20.62 8.66
CA LYS A 176 -15.44 19.32 8.01
C LYS A 176 -15.46 19.28 6.47
N SER A 177 -14.39 18.74 5.89
CA SER A 177 -14.33 18.29 4.49
C SER A 177 -15.26 17.08 4.26
N LYS A 178 -16.48 17.34 3.80
CA LYS A 178 -17.34 16.29 3.22
C LYS A 178 -16.80 15.93 1.84
N ASN A 179 -16.26 14.72 1.70
CA ASN A 179 -15.92 14.10 0.42
C ASN A 179 -17.17 14.06 -0.48
N LYS A 180 -17.28 14.99 -1.43
CA LYS A 180 -18.28 14.89 -2.49
C LYS A 180 -17.86 13.77 -3.43
N ARG A 181 -18.66 12.71 -3.53
CA ARG A 181 -18.42 11.55 -4.40
C ARG A 181 -19.50 11.46 -5.49
N PRO A 182 -19.46 12.34 -6.52
CA PRO A 182 -20.40 12.24 -7.64
C PRO A 182 -20.01 11.10 -8.59
N CYS A 183 -20.99 10.48 -9.24
CA CYS A 183 -20.75 9.52 -10.31
C CYS A 183 -20.26 10.26 -11.57
N SER A 184 -19.12 9.87 -12.12
CA SER A 184 -18.50 10.52 -13.30
C SER A 184 -19.31 10.40 -14.59
N THR A 185 -20.27 9.48 -14.65
CA THR A 185 -21.12 9.25 -15.83
C THR A 185 -22.52 9.83 -15.67
N CYS A 186 -23.04 9.89 -14.43
CA CYS A 186 -24.43 10.26 -14.18
C CYS A 186 -24.58 11.63 -13.50
N GLY A 187 -23.51 12.21 -12.97
CA GLY A 187 -23.51 13.59 -12.45
C GLY A 187 -24.31 13.82 -11.17
N GLY A 188 -24.95 12.79 -10.59
CA GLY A 188 -25.75 12.91 -9.36
C GLY A 188 -24.92 13.24 -8.11
N ASP A 189 -25.54 13.95 -7.17
CA ASP A 189 -24.97 14.23 -5.84
C ASP A 189 -25.30 13.08 -4.88
N PHE A 190 -24.33 12.20 -4.64
CA PHE A 190 -24.45 11.09 -3.68
C PHE A 190 -23.67 11.38 -2.40
N SER A 191 -23.48 12.66 -2.07
CA SER A 191 -22.59 13.09 -0.98
C SER A 191 -23.13 12.78 0.42
N ALA A 192 -24.41 12.41 0.52
CA ALA A 192 -25.10 12.18 1.79
C ALA A 192 -24.84 10.78 2.39
N ASP A 193 -24.68 9.72 1.58
CA ASP A 193 -24.61 8.35 2.10
C ASP A 193 -23.85 7.37 1.19
N ILE A 194 -22.95 6.57 1.77
CA ILE A 194 -22.12 5.58 1.05
C ILE A 194 -22.99 4.45 0.49
N ASN A 195 -24.07 4.10 1.19
CA ASN A 195 -24.99 3.06 0.73
C ASN A 195 -25.72 3.50 -0.54
N ILE A 196 -26.18 4.75 -0.61
CA ILE A 196 -26.83 5.34 -1.79
C ILE A 196 -25.86 5.35 -2.97
N TYR A 197 -24.59 5.70 -2.74
CA TYR A 197 -23.56 5.65 -3.79
C TYR A 197 -23.34 4.24 -4.33
N ARG A 198 -23.35 3.20 -3.48
CA ARG A 198 -23.21 1.79 -3.92
C ARG A 198 -24.47 1.26 -4.60
N GLU A 199 -25.63 1.76 -4.22
CA GLU A 199 -26.92 1.39 -4.82
C GLU A 199 -27.11 2.03 -6.19
N HIS A 200 -26.63 3.25 -6.39
CA HIS A 200 -26.61 3.93 -7.69
C HIS A 200 -25.96 3.07 -8.79
N PHE A 201 -24.82 2.41 -8.53
CA PHE A 201 -24.18 1.55 -9.55
C PHE A 201 -25.01 0.31 -9.93
N ARG A 202 -26.04 -0.03 -9.14
CA ARG A 202 -26.97 -1.13 -9.44
C ARG A 202 -28.28 -0.63 -10.04
N SER A 203 -28.53 0.68 -10.06
CA SER A 203 -29.79 1.23 -10.55
C SER A 203 -29.90 1.17 -12.07
N GLU A 204 -31.14 1.12 -12.55
CA GLU A 204 -31.46 1.12 -13.98
C GLU A 204 -31.03 2.42 -14.66
N TRP A 205 -31.08 3.55 -13.95
CA TRP A 205 -30.58 4.83 -14.43
C TRP A 205 -29.08 4.81 -14.77
N HIS A 206 -28.25 4.19 -13.92
CA HIS A 206 -26.82 4.07 -14.18
C HIS A 206 -26.53 3.21 -15.41
N ARG A 207 -27.21 2.06 -15.52
CA ARG A 207 -27.12 1.14 -16.67
C ARG A 207 -27.56 1.83 -17.96
N TYR A 208 -28.64 2.59 -17.90
CA TYR A 208 -29.22 3.30 -19.04
C TYR A 208 -28.27 4.38 -19.57
N ASN A 209 -27.71 5.20 -18.69
CA ASN A 209 -26.73 6.23 -19.05
C ASN A 209 -25.43 5.63 -19.59
N LEU A 210 -24.96 4.51 -19.04
CA LEU A 210 -23.80 3.79 -19.56
C LEU A 210 -24.07 3.30 -21.00
N LYS A 211 -25.29 2.82 -21.26
CA LYS A 211 -25.72 2.37 -22.59
C LYS A 211 -25.89 3.52 -23.59
N ARG A 212 -26.41 4.68 -23.17
CA ARG A 212 -26.45 5.91 -23.98
C ARG A 212 -25.06 6.39 -24.36
N LYS A 213 -24.12 6.37 -23.42
CA LYS A 213 -22.71 6.71 -23.66
C LYS A 213 -22.06 5.77 -24.69
N SER A 214 -22.35 4.46 -24.61
CA SER A 214 -21.90 3.47 -25.61
C SER A 214 -22.45 3.76 -27.02
N LYS A 215 -23.70 4.22 -27.12
CA LYS A 215 -24.34 4.67 -28.37
C LYS A 215 -24.00 6.12 -28.77
N LYS A 216 -23.06 6.78 -28.08
CA LYS A 216 -22.66 8.19 -28.27
C LYS A 216 -23.81 9.20 -28.13
N GLN A 217 -24.83 8.87 -27.35
CA GLN A 217 -25.92 9.77 -26.99
C GLN A 217 -25.60 10.52 -25.69
N PRO A 218 -26.12 11.76 -25.51
CA PRO A 218 -25.96 12.51 -24.28
C PRO A 218 -26.62 11.76 -23.12
N VAL A 219 -25.96 11.79 -21.96
CA VAL A 219 -26.51 11.26 -20.70
C VAL A 219 -27.66 12.14 -20.22
N ILE A 220 -28.58 11.55 -19.46
CA ILE A 220 -29.72 12.26 -18.86
C ILE A 220 -29.60 12.24 -17.34
N ASN A 221 -30.18 13.24 -16.69
CA ASN A 221 -30.22 13.33 -15.24
C ASN A 221 -31.23 12.32 -14.64
N GLU A 222 -31.35 12.29 -13.31
CA GLU A 222 -32.23 11.32 -12.62
C GLU A 222 -33.72 11.64 -12.84
N GLU A 223 -34.07 12.93 -12.88
CA GLU A 223 -35.45 13.40 -13.06
C GLU A 223 -35.96 13.04 -14.46
N GLU A 224 -35.16 13.33 -15.49
CA GLU A 224 -35.41 12.98 -16.90
C GLU A 224 -35.51 11.47 -17.12
N PHE A 225 -34.83 10.65 -16.30
CA PHE A 225 -34.93 9.18 -16.40
C PHE A 225 -36.23 8.66 -15.79
N ASN A 226 -36.69 9.25 -14.69
CA ASN A 226 -37.94 8.86 -14.04
C ASN A 226 -39.18 9.22 -14.88
N GLU A 227 -39.04 10.16 -15.81
CA GLU A 227 -40.09 10.52 -16.78
C GLU A 227 -40.17 9.58 -17.99
N LEU A 228 -39.21 8.65 -18.14
CA LEU A 228 -39.23 7.68 -19.23
C LEU A 228 -40.17 6.51 -18.91
N ASP A 229 -40.94 6.10 -19.92
CA ASP A 229 -41.75 4.89 -19.85
C ASP A 229 -40.86 3.65 -19.71
N ALA A 230 -41.24 2.76 -18.78
CA ALA A 230 -40.49 1.55 -18.49
C ALA A 230 -40.34 0.63 -19.72
N GLU A 231 -41.34 0.62 -20.59
CA GLU A 231 -41.35 -0.16 -21.84
C GLU A 231 -40.28 0.34 -22.83
N ASP A 232 -40.08 1.66 -22.92
CA ASP A 232 -39.05 2.27 -23.78
C ASP A 232 -37.64 2.05 -23.22
N VAL A 233 -37.49 2.09 -21.89
CA VAL A 233 -36.23 1.79 -21.21
C VAL A 233 -35.85 0.32 -21.43
N GLU A 234 -36.79 -0.61 -21.31
CA GLU A 234 -36.57 -2.04 -21.55
C GLU A 234 -36.30 -2.34 -23.04
N ALA A 235 -37.02 -1.70 -23.96
CA ALA A 235 -36.73 -1.77 -25.39
C ALA A 235 -35.32 -1.23 -25.71
N PHE A 236 -34.90 -0.16 -25.03
CA PHE A 236 -33.55 0.37 -25.17
C PHE A 236 -32.48 -0.60 -24.67
N PHE A 237 -32.74 -1.33 -23.57
CA PHE A 237 -31.89 -2.42 -23.09
C PHE A 237 -31.87 -3.65 -24.00
N THR A 238 -32.96 -3.93 -24.72
CA THR A 238 -33.09 -5.11 -25.59
C THR A 238 -32.60 -4.88 -27.02
N SER A 239 -32.52 -3.61 -27.47
CA SER A 239 -32.04 -3.22 -28.81
C SER A 239 -30.57 -3.57 -29.14
N MET A 240 -29.92 -4.44 -28.35
CA MET A 240 -28.55 -4.89 -28.58
C MET A 240 -28.31 -6.29 -27.98
N THR A 241 -29.06 -7.26 -28.50
CA THR A 241 -28.55 -8.62 -28.73
C THR A 241 -28.24 -8.78 -30.20
#